data_AF-A0A524NEH1-F1
#
_entry.id   AF-A0A524NEH1-F1
#
_cell.length_a   1.000
_cell.length_b   1.000
_cell.length_c   1.000
_cell.angle_alpha   90.00
_cell.angle_beta   90.00
_cell.angle_gamma   90.00
#
_symmetry.space_group_name_H-M   'P 1'
#
loop_
_entity.id
_entity.type
_entity.pdbx_description
1 polymer ?
#
loop_
_entity_poly.entity_id
_entity_poly.type
_entity_poly.pdbx_seq_one_letter_code
_entity_poly.pdbx_strand_id
1 'polypeptide(L)'
;MIKCEEIVGLQVVTSGAHIIGEVTGANIDTATWTIKFLNVKLSGEAAESLGMKKRFRSSKICIPVSMVQAVAHVVTISRSLEELEGSQEIAECKE
;
A
#
# COMPACT_ATOMS: atom_id res chain seq x y z
N MET A 1 -17.94 -2.59 -7.86
CA MET A 1 -16.89 -2.22 -8.83
C MET A 1 -16.51 -0.78 -8.57
N ILE A 2 -15.21 -0.49 -8.56
CA ILE A 2 -14.64 0.86 -8.39
C ILE A 2 -13.71 1.11 -9.58
N LYS A 3 -13.60 2.35 -10.06
CA LYS A 3 -12.67 2.70 -11.14
C LYS A 3 -11.24 2.81 -10.60
N CYS A 4 -10.25 2.55 -11.44
CA CYS A 4 -8.86 2.76 -11.06
C CYS A 4 -8.54 4.23 -10.77
N GLU A 5 -9.23 5.20 -11.38
CA GLU A 5 -9.01 6.61 -11.02
C GLU A 5 -9.51 6.94 -9.60
N GLU A 6 -10.56 6.26 -9.15
CA GLU A 6 -11.21 6.50 -7.85
C GLU A 6 -10.42 5.89 -6.68
N ILE A 7 -9.54 4.91 -6.94
CA ILE A 7 -8.70 4.31 -5.90
C ILE A 7 -7.42 5.11 -5.63
N VAL A 8 -6.95 5.88 -6.61
CA VAL A 8 -5.78 6.76 -6.45
C VAL A 8 -6.15 7.92 -5.54
N GLY A 9 -5.30 8.22 -4.57
CA GLY A 9 -5.55 9.22 -3.54
C GLY A 9 -6.24 8.67 -2.29
N LEU A 10 -6.73 7.43 -2.30
CA LEU A 10 -7.32 6.83 -1.11
C LEU A 10 -6.24 6.50 -0.08
N GLN A 11 -6.57 6.73 1.19
CA GLN A 11 -5.73 6.31 2.30
C GLN A 11 -5.75 4.80 2.43
N VAL A 12 -4.59 4.23 2.74
CA VAL A 12 -4.44 2.81 3.06
C VAL A 12 -4.36 2.64 4.57
N VAL A 13 -5.21 1.77 5.09
CA VAL A 13 -5.44 1.58 6.52
C VAL A 13 -5.25 0.10 6.86
N THR A 14 -4.52 -0.20 7.93
CA THR A 14 -4.33 -1.55 8.45
C THR A 14 -5.60 -2.09 9.12
N SER A 15 -5.63 -3.39 9.39
CA SER A 15 -6.70 -4.00 10.19
C SER A 15 -6.79 -3.42 11.61
N GLY A 16 -5.69 -2.88 12.12
CA GLY A 16 -5.60 -2.15 13.39
C GLY A 16 -5.92 -0.65 13.30
N ALA A 17 -6.58 -0.19 12.23
CA ALA A 17 -6.98 1.20 12.02
C ALA A 17 -5.83 2.23 11.93
N HIS A 18 -4.60 1.78 11.61
CA HIS A 18 -3.47 2.69 11.39
C HIS A 18 -3.36 3.08 9.92
N ILE A 19 -3.17 4.37 9.65
CA ILE A 19 -2.96 4.88 8.29
C ILE A 19 -1.49 4.71 7.91
N ILE A 20 -1.22 3.90 6.88
CA ILE A 20 0.14 3.66 6.40
C ILE A 20 0.56 4.62 5.29
N GLY A 21 -0.41 5.18 4.56
CA GLY A 21 -0.10 6.04 3.43
C GLY A 21 -1.26 6.22 2.47
N GLU A 22 -0.92 6.54 1.22
CA GLU A 22 -1.88 6.90 0.16
C GLU A 22 -1.58 6.10 -1.12
N VAL A 23 -2.62 5.62 -1.79
CA VAL A 23 -2.49 4.95 -3.09
C VAL A 23 -2.11 5.97 -4.16
N THR A 24 -1.04 5.69 -4.89
CA THR A 24 -0.53 6.54 -5.98
C THR A 24 -0.66 5.89 -7.35
N GLY A 25 -0.99 4.61 -7.41
CA GLY A 25 -1.15 3.86 -8.64
C GLY A 25 -1.26 2.36 -8.39
N ALA A 26 -1.13 1.57 -9.44
CA ALA A 26 -1.20 0.12 -9.37
C ALA A 26 -0.36 -0.53 -10.48
N ASN A 27 0.13 -1.74 -10.24
CA ASN A 27 0.85 -2.53 -11.23
C ASN A 27 -0.08 -3.55 -11.86
N ILE A 28 -0.17 -3.50 -13.19
CA ILE A 28 -0.95 -4.40 -14.01
C ILE A 28 -0.01 -5.45 -14.59
N ASP A 29 -0.34 -6.72 -14.38
CA ASP A 29 0.26 -7.84 -15.10
C ASP A 29 -0.29 -7.84 -16.53
N THR A 30 0.56 -7.61 -17.52
CA THR A 30 0.18 -7.50 -18.93
C THR A 30 -0.04 -8.85 -19.61
N ALA A 31 0.38 -9.96 -18.99
CA ALA A 31 0.10 -11.30 -19.49
C ALA A 31 -1.32 -11.74 -19.11
N THR A 32 -1.75 -11.45 -17.88
CA THR A 32 -3.09 -11.83 -17.37
C THR A 32 -4.10 -10.70 -17.38
N TRP A 33 -3.67 -9.46 -17.65
CA TRP A 33 -4.47 -8.24 -17.53
C TRP A 33 -5.12 -8.05 -16.15
N THR A 34 -4.39 -8.41 -15.09
CA THR A 34 -4.86 -8.26 -13.69
C THR A 34 -3.98 -7.33 -12.90
N ILE A 35 -4.59 -6.51 -12.03
CA ILE A 35 -3.84 -5.71 -11.05
C ILE A 35 -3.27 -6.66 -9.99
N LYS A 36 -1.94 -6.64 -9.81
CA LYS A 36 -1.24 -7.48 -8.82
C LYS A 36 -0.88 -6.71 -7.56
N PHE A 37 -0.50 -5.43 -7.71
CA PHE A 37 -0.05 -4.60 -6.61
C PHE A 37 -0.66 -3.21 -6.65
N LEU A 38 -0.92 -2.63 -5.49
CA LEU A 38 -1.21 -1.21 -5.31
C LEU A 38 0.08 -0.50 -4.86
N ASN A 39 0.34 0.65 -5.47
CA ASN A 39 1.52 1.46 -5.18
C ASN A 39 1.15 2.47 -4.11
N VAL A 40 1.74 2.34 -2.93
CA VAL A 40 1.40 3.16 -1.77
C VAL A 40 2.59 4.03 -1.40
N LYS A 41 2.35 5.34 -1.36
CA LYS A 41 3.29 6.30 -0.80
C LYS A 41 3.11 6.30 0.71
N LEU A 42 4.12 5.84 1.43
CA LEU A 42 4.09 5.78 2.88
C LEU A 42 4.03 7.18 3.49
N SER A 43 3.26 7.30 4.58
CA SER A 43 3.35 8.45 5.47
C SER A 43 4.73 8.49 6.15
N GLY A 44 5.14 9.66 6.64
CA GLY A 44 6.45 9.80 7.30
C GLY A 44 6.57 8.92 8.56
N GLU A 45 5.48 8.82 9.31
CA GLU A 45 5.36 7.99 10.51
C GLU A 45 5.40 6.49 10.17
N ALA A 46 4.58 6.03 9.22
CA ALA A 46 4.59 4.63 8.81
C ALA A 46 5.92 4.22 8.17
N ALA A 47 6.57 5.12 7.42
CA ALA A 47 7.90 4.85 6.88
C ALA A 47 8.96 4.73 7.99
N GLU A 48 8.81 5.44 9.10
CA GLU A 48 9.69 5.32 10.28
C GLU A 48 9.49 3.98 10.99
N SER A 49 8.24 3.65 11.30
CA SER A 49 7.81 2.37 11.89
C SER A 49 8.31 1.16 11.08
N LEU A 50 8.10 1.19 9.76
CA LEU A 50 8.51 0.10 8.86
C LEU A 50 10.04 0.09 8.56
N GLY A 51 10.82 1.02 9.12
CA GLY A 51 12.26 1.12 8.86
C GLY A 51 12.60 1.54 7.42
N MET A 52 11.64 2.09 6.68
CA MET A 52 11.75 2.47 5.27
C MET A 52 11.92 3.98 5.09
N LYS A 53 12.13 4.76 6.15
CA LYS A 53 12.23 6.22 6.08
C LYS A 53 13.44 6.67 5.26
N LYS A 54 13.18 7.49 4.24
CA LYS A 54 14.22 8.12 3.41
C LYS A 54 14.37 9.59 3.76
N ARG A 55 15.62 10.09 3.69
CA ARG A 55 15.98 11.45 4.16
C ARG A 55 15.31 12.58 3.36
N PHE A 56 15.13 12.42 2.05
CA PHE A 56 14.68 13.49 1.15
C PHE A 56 13.50 13.13 0.25
N ARG A 57 12.96 11.91 0.34
CA ARG A 57 11.85 11.45 -0.49
C ARG A 57 10.91 10.56 0.31
N SER A 58 9.63 10.51 -0.07
CA SER A 58 8.71 9.52 0.48
C SER A 58 9.02 8.13 -0.06
N SER A 59 8.86 7.12 0.79
CA SER A 59 9.02 5.73 0.38
C SER A 59 7.76 5.22 -0.28
N LYS A 60 7.93 4.50 -1.39
CA LYS A 60 6.84 3.88 -2.14
C LYS A 60 6.94 2.37 -1.97
N ILE A 61 5.87 1.75 -1.53
CA ILE A 61 5.79 0.30 -1.34
C ILE A 61 4.72 -0.30 -2.25
N CYS A 62 4.91 -1.57 -2.56
CA CYS A 62 4.00 -2.35 -3.39
C CYS A 62 3.21 -3.30 -2.50
N ILE A 63 1.91 -3.05 -2.34
CA ILE A 63 1.02 -3.91 -1.55
C ILE A 63 0.33 -4.90 -2.48
N PRO A 64 0.46 -6.22 -2.25
CA PRO A 64 -0.27 -7.21 -3.04
C PRO A 64 -1.78 -7.01 -2.92
N VAL A 65 -2.52 -7.09 -4.02
CA VAL A 65 -3.99 -7.01 -4.00
C VAL A 65 -4.61 -8.14 -3.16
N SER A 66 -3.92 -9.27 -3.02
CA SER A 66 -4.33 -10.37 -2.12
C SER A 66 -4.38 -9.98 -0.63
N MET A 67 -3.73 -8.89 -0.24
CA MET A 67 -3.77 -8.36 1.13
C MET A 67 -4.91 -7.34 1.33
N VAL A 68 -5.53 -6.88 0.25
CA VAL A 68 -6.64 -5.92 0.32
C VAL A 68 -7.90 -6.62 0.79
N GLN A 69 -8.43 -6.17 1.92
CA GLN A 69 -9.64 -6.71 2.53
C GLN A 69 -10.90 -6.00 2.04
N ALA A 70 -10.85 -4.66 1.93
CA ALA A 70 -11.98 -3.86 1.49
C ALA A 70 -11.52 -2.57 0.80
N VAL A 71 -12.32 -2.08 -0.13
CA VAL A 71 -12.14 -0.79 -0.80
C VAL A 71 -13.46 -0.03 -0.77
N ALA A 72 -13.44 1.14 -0.12
CA ALA A 72 -14.56 2.08 -0.08
C ALA A 72 -14.01 3.52 -0.17
N HIS A 73 -14.13 4.30 0.90
CA HIS A 73 -13.48 5.61 1.03
C HIS A 73 -12.00 5.51 1.44
N VAL A 74 -11.59 4.32 1.86
CA VAL A 74 -10.22 3.94 2.20
C VAL A 74 -9.97 2.54 1.63
N VAL A 75 -8.69 2.20 1.50
CA VAL A 75 -8.26 0.83 1.22
C VAL A 75 -7.87 0.19 2.54
N THR A 76 -8.62 -0.82 2.97
CA THR A 76 -8.28 -1.59 4.17
C THR A 76 -7.49 -2.82 3.79
N ILE A 77 -6.35 -3.04 4.43
CA ILE A 77 -5.54 -4.25 4.28
C ILE A 77 -5.73 -5.17 5.49
N SER A 78 -5.58 -6.48 5.27
CA SER A 78 -5.81 -7.50 6.29
C SER A 78 -4.72 -7.56 7.37
N ARG A 79 -3.58 -6.88 7.16
CA ARG A 79 -2.44 -6.88 8.08
C ARG A 79 -2.50 -5.72 9.06
N SER A 80 -2.01 -5.95 10.28
CA SER A 80 -1.74 -4.91 11.26
C SER A 80 -0.40 -4.21 10.97
N LEU A 81 -0.10 -3.10 11.63
CA LEU A 81 1.19 -2.41 11.43
C LEU A 81 2.34 -3.28 11.94
N GLU A 82 2.17 -3.92 13.08
CA GLU A 82 3.15 -4.79 13.73
C GLU A 82 3.48 -6.01 12.86
N GLU A 83 2.48 -6.59 12.20
CA GLU A 83 2.68 -7.68 11.24
C GLU A 83 3.49 -7.24 10.03
N LEU A 84 3.32 -6.00 9.57
CA LEU A 84 4.07 -5.44 8.45
C LEU A 84 5.52 -5.10 8.82
N GLU A 85 5.77 -4.63 10.04
CA GLU A 85 7.13 -4.36 10.54
C GLU A 85 7.97 -5.64 10.63
N GLY A 86 7.36 -6.75 11.04
CA GLY A 86 8.02 -8.04 11.22
C GLY A 86 8.10 -8.92 9.97
N SER A 87 7.40 -8.55 8.89
CA SER A 87 7.29 -9.38 7.68
C SER A 87 7.96 -8.74 6.47
N GLN A 88 8.66 -9.55 5.67
CA GLN A 88 9.15 -9.14 4.34
C GLN A 88 8.05 -9.21 3.26
N GLU A 89 6.77 -9.18 3.65
CA GLU A 89 5.61 -9.29 2.73
C GLU A 89 5.43 -8.03 1.88
N ILE A 90 5.91 -6.87 2.36
CA ILE A 90 5.89 -5.60 1.64
C ILE A 90 7.31 -5.17 1.26
N ALA A 91 7.49 -4.79 0.01
CA ALA A 91 8.77 -4.34 -0.53
C ALA A 91 8.61 -2.95 -1.18
N GLU A 92 9.74 -2.25 -1.30
CA GLU A 92 9.77 -1.05 -2.16
C GLU A 92 9.36 -1.45 -3.58
N CYS A 93 8.47 -0.65 -4.18
CA CYS A 93 8.20 -0.79 -5.60
C CYS A 93 9.49 -0.53 -6.36
N LYS A 94 9.96 -1.52 -7.12
CA LYS A 94 11.00 -1.30 -8.12
C LYS A 94 10.39 -0.47 -9.24
N GLU A 95 11.00 0.68 -9.52
CA GLU A 95 10.68 1.54 -10.67
C GLU A 95 11.00 0.83 -11.99
#